data_AF-A0A343WH17-F1
#
_entry.id   AF-A0A343WH17-F1
#
_cell.length_a   1.000
_cell.length_b   1.000
_cell.length_c   1.000
_cell.angle_alpha   90.00
_cell.angle_beta   90.00
_cell.angle_gamma   90.00
#
_symmetry.space_group_name_H-M   'P 1'
#
loop_
_entity.id
_entity.type
_entity.pdbx_description
1 polymer ?
#
loop_
_entity_poly.entity_id
_entity_poly.type
_entity_poly.pdbx_seq_one_letter_code
_entity_poly.pdbx_strand_id
1 'polypeptide(L)'
;DNLDVDKILSSRRLVNNYVQCLTDQKPCSPEGAELKKTLPDAIKTRCSKCNEVQKQKAVKVVRKLQKDYPAEWKKIAEKWDPTGNLMKEFEQEISKGKL
;
A
#
# COMPACT_ATOMS: atom_id res chain seq x y z
N ASP A 1 -6.67 -5.67 11.44
CA ASP A 1 -7.74 -5.00 10.65
C ASP A 1 -8.10 -3.55 11.04
N ASN A 2 -7.52 -2.97 12.09
CA ASN A 2 -7.90 -1.63 12.59
C ASN A 2 -7.13 -0.43 11.98
N LEU A 3 -6.45 -0.60 10.84
CA LEU A 3 -5.74 0.52 10.22
C LEU A 3 -6.76 1.50 9.60
N ASP A 4 -6.79 2.71 10.13
CA ASP A 4 -7.56 3.83 9.61
C ASP A 4 -6.79 4.51 8.48
N VAL A 5 -6.99 3.98 7.26
CA VAL A 5 -6.34 4.50 6.05
C VAL A 5 -6.78 5.93 5.73
N ASP A 6 -7.97 6.36 6.14
CA ASP A 6 -8.50 7.68 5.81
C ASP A 6 -7.84 8.77 6.65
N LYS A 7 -7.66 8.49 7.93
CA LYS A 7 -6.86 9.34 8.82
C LYS A 7 -5.40 9.44 8.35
N ILE A 8 -4.82 8.36 7.85
CA ILE A 8 -3.44 8.38 7.35
C ILE A 8 -3.36 9.22 6.07
N LEU A 9 -4.22 8.94 5.09
CA LEU A 9 -4.20 9.58 3.77
C LEU A 9 -4.58 11.07 3.80
N SER A 10 -5.30 11.52 4.83
CA SER A 10 -5.63 12.94 5.04
C SER A 10 -4.48 13.76 5.63
N SER A 11 -3.36 13.13 6.03
CA SER A 11 -2.21 13.83 6.61
C SER A 11 -0.91 13.47 5.89
N ARG A 12 -0.34 14.45 5.17
CA ARG A 12 0.99 14.30 4.54
C ARG A 12 2.06 13.82 5.53
N ARG A 13 2.02 14.30 6.77
CA ARG A 13 2.93 13.85 7.85
C ARG A 13 2.77 12.36 8.13
N LEU A 14 1.53 11.87 8.24
CA LEU A 14 1.27 10.44 8.48
C LEU A 14 1.64 9.60 7.26
N VAL A 15 1.27 10.02 6.06
CA VAL A 15 1.69 9.34 4.81
C VAL A 15 3.20 9.17 4.77
N ASN A 16 3.96 10.25 4.99
CA ASN A 16 5.41 10.20 5.03
C ASN A 16 5.93 9.24 6.10
N ASN A 17 5.30 9.23 7.28
CA ASN A 17 5.70 8.35 8.35
C ASN A 17 5.52 6.87 7.99
N TYR A 18 4.39 6.51 7.42
CA TYR A 18 4.12 5.15 6.98
C TYR A 18 5.06 4.76 5.84
N VAL A 19 5.21 5.61 4.83
CA VAL A 19 6.07 5.33 3.66
C VAL A 19 7.52 5.09 4.09
N GLN A 20 8.09 5.98 4.90
CA GLN A 20 9.46 5.80 5.39
C GLN A 20 9.63 4.51 6.20
N CYS A 21 8.64 4.13 6.99
CA CYS A 21 8.66 2.85 7.72
C CYS A 21 8.63 1.65 6.75
N LEU A 22 7.72 1.67 5.78
CA LEU A 22 7.55 0.61 4.79
C LEU A 22 8.78 0.48 3.87
N THR A 23 9.58 1.54 3.72
CA THR A 23 10.80 1.55 2.90
C THR A 23 12.09 1.51 3.73
N ASP A 24 12.04 1.02 4.97
CA ASP A 24 13.21 0.87 5.87
C ASP A 24 13.97 2.16 6.21
N GLN A 25 13.39 3.34 5.97
CA GLN A 25 14.02 4.63 6.29
C GLN A 25 13.88 5.01 7.77
N LYS A 26 12.92 4.41 8.48
CA LYS A 26 12.75 4.61 9.93
C LYS A 26 11.97 3.47 10.60
N PRO A 27 11.96 3.40 11.95
CA PRO A 27 11.11 2.47 12.67
C PRO A 27 9.62 2.66 12.39
N CYS A 28 8.91 1.53 12.36
CA CYS A 28 7.46 1.50 12.19
C CYS A 28 6.73 1.69 13.52
N SER A 29 5.52 2.24 13.48
CA SER A 29 4.57 2.01 14.57
C SER A 29 4.17 0.53 14.61
N PRO A 30 3.56 0.03 15.69
CA PRO A 30 3.07 -1.35 15.75
C PRO A 30 2.19 -1.70 14.54
N GLU A 31 1.28 -0.81 14.14
CA GLU A 31 0.39 -1.02 13.00
C GLU A 31 1.14 -1.00 11.66
N GLY A 32 2.11 -0.10 11.51
CA GLY A 32 2.97 -0.05 10.33
C GLY A 32 3.86 -1.30 10.22
N ALA A 33 4.29 -1.87 11.33
CA ALA A 33 5.10 -3.08 11.37
C ALA A 33 4.30 -4.31 10.92
N GLU A 34 3.05 -4.44 11.38
CA GLU A 34 2.14 -5.50 10.93
C GLU A 34 1.81 -5.37 9.44
N LEU A 35 1.56 -4.16 8.95
CA LEU A 35 1.40 -3.91 7.52
C LEU A 35 2.65 -4.31 6.73
N LYS A 36 3.84 -3.96 7.22
CA LYS A 36 5.11 -4.29 6.56
C LYS A 36 5.36 -5.79 6.47
N LYS A 37 4.99 -6.56 7.50
CA LYS A 37 5.09 -8.03 7.49
C LYS A 37 4.16 -8.67 6.46
N THR A 38 2.97 -8.09 6.26
CA THR A 38 1.93 -8.64 5.39
C THR A 38 2.07 -8.23 3.93
N LEU A 39 2.66 -7.06 3.65
CA LEU A 39 2.89 -6.56 2.30
C LEU A 39 3.56 -7.58 1.36
N PRO A 40 4.69 -8.23 1.70
CA PRO A 40 5.33 -9.17 0.78
C PRO A 40 4.43 -10.34 0.37
N ASP A 41 3.62 -10.88 1.29
CA ASP A 41 2.67 -11.96 0.98
C ASP A 41 1.51 -11.45 0.15
N ALA A 42 0.92 -10.31 0.51
CA ALA A 42 -0.17 -9.67 -0.25
C ALA A 42 0.27 -9.34 -1.68
N ILE A 43 1.52 -8.94 -1.87
CA ILE A 43 2.13 -8.66 -3.17
C ILE A 43 2.30 -9.96 -3.97
N LYS A 44 3.01 -10.95 -3.41
CA LYS A 44 3.29 -12.22 -4.10
C LYS A 44 2.02 -13.00 -4.47
N THR A 45 1.02 -12.94 -3.61
CA THR A 45 -0.22 -13.72 -3.76
C THR A 45 -1.35 -12.91 -4.41
N ARG A 46 -1.08 -11.68 -4.87
CA ARG A 46 -2.09 -10.76 -5.44
C ARG A 46 -3.30 -10.57 -4.52
N CYS A 47 -3.04 -10.42 -3.22
CA CYS A 47 -4.05 -10.28 -2.19
C CYS A 47 -5.05 -11.45 -2.12
N SER A 48 -4.65 -12.68 -2.49
CA SER A 48 -5.57 -13.83 -2.49
C SER A 48 -6.15 -14.16 -1.10
N LYS A 49 -5.43 -13.78 -0.04
CA LYS A 49 -5.86 -13.92 1.36
C LYS A 49 -6.55 -12.67 1.92
N CYS A 50 -6.64 -11.59 1.14
CA CYS A 50 -7.24 -10.36 1.61
C CYS A 50 -8.76 -10.45 1.57
N ASN A 51 -9.42 -9.98 2.63
CA ASN A 51 -10.86 -9.79 2.62
C ASN A 51 -11.26 -8.57 1.77
N GLU A 52 -12.55 -8.45 1.48
CA GLU A 52 -13.08 -7.38 0.62
C GLU A 52 -12.75 -5.97 1.14
N VAL A 53 -12.80 -5.78 2.45
CA VAL A 53 -12.48 -4.49 3.08
C VAL A 53 -10.99 -4.14 2.91
N GLN A 54 -10.10 -5.11 3.06
CA GLN A 54 -8.66 -4.91 2.86
C GLN A 54 -8.34 -4.59 1.40
N LYS A 55 -9.01 -5.25 0.44
CA LYS A 55 -8.89 -4.96 -0.99
C LYS A 55 -9.32 -3.53 -1.30
N GLN A 56 -10.51 -3.12 -0.87
CA GLN A 56 -11.01 -1.76 -1.07
C GLN A 56 -10.10 -0.70 -0.45
N LYS A 57 -9.58 -0.95 0.76
CA LYS A 57 -8.58 -0.09 1.40
C LYS A 57 -7.29 -0.01 0.59
N ALA A 58 -6.78 -1.13 0.07
CA ALA A 58 -5.59 -1.15 -0.78
C ALA A 58 -5.81 -0.33 -2.07
N VAL A 59 -6.94 -0.51 -2.76
CA VAL A 59 -7.29 0.24 -3.97
C VAL A 59 -7.31 1.75 -3.69
N LYS A 60 -7.94 2.13 -2.58
CA LYS A 60 -8.00 3.53 -2.13
C LYS A 60 -6.61 4.11 -1.87
N VAL A 61 -5.76 3.38 -1.15
CA VAL A 61 -4.39 3.80 -0.83
C VAL A 61 -3.58 3.98 -2.10
N VAL A 62 -3.59 3.00 -3.01
CA VAL A 62 -2.84 3.07 -4.27
C VAL A 62 -3.25 4.28 -5.09
N ARG A 63 -4.56 4.46 -5.35
CA ARG A 63 -5.07 5.59 -6.14
C ARG A 63 -4.71 6.94 -5.51
N LYS A 64 -4.83 7.06 -4.18
CA LYS A 64 -4.54 8.29 -3.46
C LYS A 64 -3.04 8.60 -3.46
N LEU A 65 -2.18 7.61 -3.28
CA LEU A 65 -0.72 7.79 -3.33
C LEU A 65 -0.25 8.18 -4.73
N GLN A 66 -0.72 7.48 -5.77
CA GLN A 66 -0.37 7.82 -7.17
C GLN A 66 -0.78 9.27 -7.52
N LYS A 67 -1.97 9.71 -7.09
CA LYS A 67 -2.51 11.02 -7.43
C LYS A 67 -1.91 12.16 -6.59
N ASP A 68 -1.86 12.00 -5.27
CA ASP A 68 -1.58 13.11 -4.34
C ASP A 68 -0.17 13.05 -3.74
N TYR A 69 0.48 11.88 -3.80
CA TYR A 69 1.78 11.60 -3.19
C TYR A 69 2.71 10.80 -4.13
N PRO A 70 2.97 11.27 -5.37
CA PRO A 70 3.68 10.48 -6.38
C PRO A 70 5.12 10.16 -6.01
N ALA A 71 5.78 11.03 -5.23
CA ALA A 71 7.15 10.80 -4.75
C ALA A 71 7.18 9.68 -3.70
N GLU A 72 6.22 9.66 -2.79
CA GLU A 72 6.05 8.62 -1.79
C GLU A 72 5.65 7.29 -2.43
N TRP A 73 4.77 7.33 -3.44
CA TRP A 73 4.41 6.18 -4.25
C TRP A 73 5.62 5.54 -4.92
N LYS A 74 6.47 6.35 -5.56
CA LYS A 74 7.69 5.87 -6.21
C LYS A 74 8.60 5.10 -5.25
N LYS A 75 8.80 5.60 -4.03
CA LYS A 75 9.61 4.91 -3.01
C LYS A 75 9.05 3.54 -2.62
N ILE A 76 7.71 3.44 -2.49
CA ILE A 76 7.05 2.16 -2.21
C ILE A 76 7.22 1.19 -3.38
N ALA A 77 6.96 1.65 -4.60
CA ALA A 77 7.10 0.84 -5.80
C ALA A 77 8.54 0.32 -5.96
N GLU A 78 9.56 1.17 -5.80
CA GLU A 78 10.96 0.76 -5.88
C GLU A 78 11.33 -0.31 -4.83
N LYS A 79 10.77 -0.23 -3.62
CA LYS A 79 11.05 -1.18 -2.56
C LYS A 79 10.33 -2.52 -2.75
N TRP A 80 9.09 -2.49 -3.20
CA TRP A 80 8.16 -3.62 -3.11
C TRP A 80 7.73 -4.20 -4.46
N ASP A 81 7.84 -3.43 -5.53
CA ASP A 81 7.55 -3.82 -6.91
C ASP A 81 8.60 -3.24 -7.89
N PRO A 82 9.90 -3.59 -7.73
CA PRO A 82 10.97 -3.04 -8.56
C PRO A 82 10.83 -3.38 -10.05
N THR A 83 10.04 -4.41 -10.39
CA THR A 83 9.74 -4.80 -11.78
C THR A 83 8.51 -4.09 -12.34
N GLY A 84 7.71 -3.43 -11.49
CA GLY A 84 6.46 -2.74 -11.89
C GLY A 84 5.34 -3.70 -12.30
N ASN A 85 5.48 -5.00 -12.06
CA ASN A 85 4.53 -6.01 -12.50
C ASN A 85 3.33 -6.08 -11.56
N LEU A 86 3.56 -5.95 -10.25
CA LEU A 86 2.48 -6.00 -9.27
C LEU A 86 1.48 -4.87 -9.51
N MET A 87 1.96 -3.63 -9.69
CA MET A 87 1.06 -2.49 -9.84
C MET A 87 0.24 -2.59 -11.12
N LYS A 88 0.84 -3.08 -12.22
CA LYS A 88 0.11 -3.38 -13.45
C LYS A 88 -0.97 -4.43 -13.25
N GLU A 89 -0.65 -5.53 -12.55
CA GLU A 89 -1.63 -6.58 -12.26
C GLU A 89 -2.75 -6.07 -11.34
N PHE A 90 -2.40 -5.30 -10.32
CA PHE A 90 -3.36 -4.69 -9.39
C PHE A 90 -4.32 -3.73 -10.12
N GLU A 91 -3.81 -2.87 -11.00
CA GLU A 91 -4.61 -1.98 -11.85
C GLU A 91 -5.52 -2.77 -12.80
N GLN A 92 -5.03 -3.88 -13.37
CA GLN A 92 -5.85 -4.75 -14.20
C GLN A 92 -6.98 -5.43 -13.42
N GLU A 93 -6.69 -5.91 -12.21
CA GLU A 93 -7.70 -6.56 -11.36
C GLU A 93 -8.75 -5.55 -10.87
N ILE A 94 -8.36 -4.31 -10.57
CA ILE A 94 -9.29 -3.19 -10.34
C ILE A 94 -10.15 -2.93 -11.58
N SER A 95 -9.53 -2.84 -12.77
CA SER A 95 -10.26 -2.55 -14.01
C SER A 95 -11.26 -3.65 -14.37
N LYS A 96 -11.02 -4.90 -13.93
CA LYS A 96 -11.92 -6.04 -14.11
C LYS A 96 -12.97 -6.17 -13.00
N GLY A 97 -12.97 -5.28 -12.00
CA GLY A 97 -13.87 -5.35 -10.85
C GLY A 97 -13.63 -6.56 -9.93
N LYS A 98 -12.41 -7.09 -9.91
CA LYS A 98 -12.01 -8.24 -9.07
C LYS A 98 -11.36 -7.82 -7.74
N LEU A 99 -11.12 -6.50 -7.59
CA LEU A 99 -10.58 -5.79 -6.43
C LEU A 99 -11.34 -4.49 -6.19
#